data_AF-A0A0V0GI34-F1
#
_entry.id   AF-A0A0V0GI34-F1
#
_cell.length_a   1.000
_cell.length_b   1.000
_cell.length_c   1.000
_cell.angle_alpha   90.00
_cell.angle_beta   90.00
_cell.angle_gamma   90.00
#
_symmetry.space_group_name_H-M   'P 1'
#
loop_
_entity.id
_entity.type
_entity.pdbx_description
1 polymer ?
#
loop_
_entity_poly.entity_id
_entity_poly.type
_entity_poly.pdbx_seq_one_letter_code
_entity_poly.pdbx_strand_id
1 'polypeptide(L)'
;CFGIGVHLYPANIHGVLSALEDENGLRHTLLCRVILGNTEVIDASSKQFRPTCQDFDSGVDNYLAPKTYIIWPSNMNSHILPNFCSKF
;
A
#
# COMPACT_ATOMS: atom_id res chain seq x y z
N CYS A 1 -8.94 9.31 1.78
CA CYS A 1 -8.55 7.96 2.24
C CYS A 1 -9.07 6.93 1.25
N PHE A 2 -8.21 6.09 0.67
CA PHE A 2 -8.56 5.12 -0.37
C PHE A 2 -9.07 3.79 0.22
N GLY A 3 -10.18 3.82 0.94
CA GLY A 3 -10.70 2.64 1.64
C GLY A 3 -9.93 2.29 2.92
N ILE A 4 -10.10 1.04 3.36
CA ILE A 4 -9.59 0.47 4.61
C ILE A 4 -8.74 -0.75 4.26
N GLY A 5 -7.45 -0.69 4.59
CA GLY A 5 -6.49 -1.75 4.35
C GLY A 5 -5.07 -1.30 4.68
N VAL A 6 -4.10 -2.13 4.30
CA VAL A 6 -2.69 -1.74 4.38
C VAL A 6 -2.35 -0.91 3.15
N HIS A 7 -1.94 0.33 3.35
CA HIS A 7 -1.46 1.19 2.28
C HIS A 7 0.05 1.02 2.11
N LEU A 8 0.47 0.64 0.91
CA LEU A 8 1.87 0.59 0.52
C LEU A 8 2.12 1.59 -0.58
N TYR A 9 3.36 2.09 -0.62
CA TYR A 9 3.80 3.07 -1.61
C TYR A 9 4.81 2.42 -2.55
N PRO A 10 4.89 2.86 -3.82
CA PRO A 10 5.96 2.44 -4.72
C PRO A 10 7.33 2.66 -4.09
N ALA A 11 8.28 1.75 -4.38
CA ALA A 11 9.65 1.82 -3.90
C ALA A 11 10.44 2.92 -4.62
N ASN A 12 10.10 4.17 -4.34
CA ASN A 12 10.74 5.37 -4.87
C ASN A 12 10.95 6.40 -3.75
N ILE A 13 11.62 7.51 -4.09
CA ILE A 13 11.96 8.56 -3.13
C ILE A 13 10.72 9.18 -2.45
N HIS A 14 9.61 9.31 -3.17
CA HIS A 14 8.37 9.87 -2.62
C HIS A 14 7.75 8.93 -1.56
N GLY A 15 7.80 7.62 -1.78
CA GLY A 15 7.37 6.63 -0.79
C GLY A 15 8.21 6.70 0.48
N VAL A 16 9.53 6.80 0.35
CA VAL A 16 10.44 6.90 1.52
C VAL A 16 10.20 8.18 2.32
N LEU A 17 10.03 9.32 1.64
CA LEU A 17 9.81 10.62 2.28
C LEU A 17 8.44 10.73 2.98
N SER A 18 7.49 9.85 2.66
CA SER A 18 6.17 9.81 3.30
C SER A 18 6.19 9.23 4.71
N ALA A 19 7.28 8.55 5.09
CA ALA A 19 7.45 7.99 6.43
C ALA A 19 7.55 9.10 7.48
N LEU A 20 6.86 8.89 8.60
CA LEU A 20 6.95 9.78 9.76
C LEU A 20 8.31 9.62 10.43
N GLU A 21 8.84 10.73 10.92
CA GLU A 21 10.02 10.74 11.77
C GLU A 21 9.65 10.21 13.16
N ASP A 22 10.55 9.42 13.75
CA ASP A 22 10.47 9.03 15.15
C ASP A 22 10.95 10.16 16.08
N GLU A 23 11.00 9.89 17.38
CA GLU A 23 11.44 10.84 18.41
C GLU A 23 12.89 11.33 18.21
N ASN A 24 13.71 10.61 17.43
CA ASN A 24 15.08 10.96 17.12
C ASN A 24 15.24 11.63 15.74
N GLY A 25 14.13 11.91 15.04
CA GLY A 25 14.15 12.48 13.69
C GLY A 25 14.43 11.47 12.58
N LEU A 26 14.42 10.16 12.87
CA LEU A 26 14.70 9.12 11.89
C LEU A 26 13.42 8.60 11.24
N ARG A 27 13.46 8.38 9.92
CA ARG A 27 12.38 7.75 9.14
C ARG A 27 12.63 6.26 9.01
N HIS A 28 11.65 5.46 9.39
CA HIS A 28 11.70 4.00 9.27
C HIS A 28 10.85 3.55 8.09
N THR A 29 11.44 2.78 7.19
CA THR A 29 10.74 2.24 6.02
C THR A 29 10.92 0.73 5.96
N LEU A 30 9.86 0.04 5.56
CA LEU A 30 9.86 -1.40 5.33
C LEU A 30 9.65 -1.64 3.83
N LEU A 31 10.68 -2.16 3.16
CA LEU A 31 10.56 -2.64 1.81
C LEU A 31 9.83 -3.98 1.84
N CYS A 32 8.67 -4.05 1.19
CA CYS A 32 7.86 -5.24 1.06
C CYS A 32 7.86 -5.75 -0.38
N ARG A 33 7.79 -7.08 -0.55
CA ARG A 33 7.31 -7.68 -1.80
C ARG A 33 5.80 -7.85 -1.67
N VAL A 34 5.07 -7.45 -2.70
CA VAL A 34 3.60 -7.42 -2.67
C VAL A 34 3.03 -8.14 -3.88
N ILE A 35 2.06 -9.01 -3.65
CA ILE A 35 1.26 -9.64 -4.71
C ILE A 35 0.03 -8.74 -4.94
N LEU A 36 0.06 -7.95 -6.01
CA LEU A 36 -1.06 -7.05 -6.33
C LEU A 36 -2.24 -7.80 -6.98
N GLY A 37 -1.96 -8.83 -7.79
CA GLY A 37 -3.01 -9.51 -8.55
C GLY A 37 -3.71 -8.55 -9.52
N ASN A 38 -5.01 -8.77 -9.74
CA ASN A 38 -5.83 -7.86 -10.53
C ASN A 38 -6.29 -6.67 -9.69
N THR A 39 -6.08 -5.44 -10.19
CA THR A 39 -6.28 -4.23 -9.40
C THR A 39 -7.55 -3.46 -9.82
N GLU A 40 -8.23 -2.88 -8.84
CA GLU A 40 -9.29 -1.90 -9.07
C GLU A 40 -8.85 -0.49 -8.67
N VAL A 41 -9.35 0.52 -9.37
CA VAL A 41 -9.15 1.91 -8.95
C VAL A 41 -10.09 2.25 -7.81
N ILE A 42 -9.52 2.75 -6.71
CA ILE A 42 -10.24 3.16 -5.53
C ILE A 42 -10.32 4.69 -5.49
N ASP A 43 -11.51 5.22 -5.24
CA ASP A 43 -11.71 6.65 -5.06
C ASP A 43 -11.16 7.14 -3.71
N ALA A 44 -10.66 8.38 -3.67
CA ALA A 44 -10.09 8.99 -2.48
C ALA A 44 -11.08 9.17 -1.31
N SER A 45 -12.38 9.00 -1.54
CA SER A 45 -13.43 9.03 -0.51
C SER A 45 -14.01 7.65 -0.18
N SER A 46 -13.47 6.59 -0.79
CA SER A 46 -13.98 5.23 -0.62
C SER A 46 -13.85 4.75 0.82
N LYS A 47 -14.84 3.95 1.24
CA LYS A 47 -14.87 3.22 2.51
C LYS A 47 -14.78 1.70 2.31
N GLN A 48 -14.39 1.27 1.11
CA GLN A 48 -14.20 -0.15 0.80
C GLN A 48 -13.18 -0.78 1.75
N PHE A 49 -13.47 -1.98 2.21
CA PHE A 49 -12.56 -2.79 3.04
C PHE A 49 -12.28 -4.16 2.41
N ARG A 50 -12.77 -4.35 1.18
CA ARG A 50 -12.70 -5.57 0.38
C ARG A 50 -12.88 -5.18 -1.10
N PRO A 51 -12.56 -6.10 -2.03
CA PRO A 51 -12.80 -5.88 -3.45
C PRO A 51 -14.25 -5.48 -3.78
N THR A 52 -14.48 -4.70 -4.84
CA THR A 52 -15.85 -4.51 -5.39
C THR A 52 -16.47 -5.82 -5.89
N CYS A 53 -15.67 -6.69 -6.50
CA CYS A 53 -16.07 -8.03 -6.94
C CYS A 53 -14.91 -9.03 -6.81
N GLN A 54 -15.20 -10.31 -7.04
CA GLN A 54 -14.23 -11.41 -6.91
C GLN A 54 -13.09 -11.37 -7.95
N ASP A 55 -13.22 -10.56 -8.99
CA ASP A 55 -12.20 -10.44 -10.03
C ASP A 55 -11.01 -9.58 -9.60
N PHE A 56 -11.12 -8.85 -8.48
CA PHE A 56 -10.07 -7.96 -7.99
C PHE A 56 -9.44 -8.48 -6.70
N ASP A 57 -8.12 -8.33 -6.61
CA ASP A 57 -7.29 -8.78 -5.49
C ASP A 57 -6.83 -7.61 -4.61
N SER A 58 -6.62 -6.42 -5.19
CA SER A 58 -6.12 -5.24 -4.49
C SER A 58 -6.59 -3.92 -5.12
N GLY A 59 -6.34 -2.80 -4.44
CA GLY A 59 -6.69 -1.46 -4.89
C GLY A 59 -5.49 -0.63 -5.33
N VAL A 60 -5.71 0.29 -6.26
CA VAL A 60 -4.78 1.36 -6.67
C VAL A 60 -5.49 2.71 -6.72
N ASP A 61 -4.76 3.81 -6.60
CA ASP A 61 -5.32 5.15 -6.81
C ASP A 61 -5.39 5.56 -8.30
N ASN A 62 -4.52 4.99 -9.14
CA ASN A 62 -4.47 5.23 -10.58
C ASN A 62 -3.85 4.04 -11.33
N TYR A 63 -4.39 3.64 -12.48
CA TYR A 63 -3.85 2.55 -13.30
C TYR A 63 -2.51 2.85 -13.98
N LEU A 64 -2.28 4.09 -14.43
CA LEU A 64 -1.11 4.46 -15.23
C LEU A 64 0.13 4.72 -14.36
N ALA A 65 -0.07 5.41 -13.24
CA ALA A 65 1.00 5.83 -12.35
C ALA A 65 0.51 5.74 -10.89
N PRO A 66 0.35 4.51 -10.36
CA PRO A 66 -0.12 4.31 -9.00
C PRO A 66 0.87 4.93 -8.00
N LYS A 67 0.35 5.72 -7.06
CA LYS A 67 1.10 6.27 -5.93
C LYS A 67 0.80 5.53 -4.64
N THR A 68 -0.32 4.81 -4.60
CA THR A 68 -0.74 4.00 -3.45
C THR A 68 -1.28 2.66 -3.94
N TYR A 69 -0.87 1.61 -3.22
CA TYR A 69 -1.45 0.27 -3.31
C TYR A 69 -2.21 -0.01 -2.03
N ILE A 70 -3.42 -0.58 -2.15
CA ILE A 70 -4.26 -0.95 -1.02
C ILE A 70 -4.39 -2.47 -1.00
N ILE A 71 -3.87 -3.09 0.06
CA ILE A 71 -4.07 -4.52 0.31
C ILE A 71 -5.19 -4.69 1.32
N TRP A 72 -6.23 -5.42 0.92
CA TRP A 72 -7.39 -5.67 1.77
C TRP A 72 -6.99 -6.47 3.03
N PRO A 73 -7.69 -6.28 4.17
CA PRO A 73 -7.41 -7.00 5.40
C PRO A 73 -7.40 -8.52 5.25
N SER A 74 -8.25 -9.08 4.38
CA SER A 74 -8.30 -10.52 4.11
C SER A 74 -7.02 -11.07 3.46
N ASN A 75 -6.21 -10.23 2.82
CA ASN A 75 -5.07 -10.61 2.02
C ASN A 75 -3.73 -10.15 2.62
N MET A 76 -3.75 -9.38 3.72
CA MET A 76 -2.53 -8.77 4.29
C MET A 76 -1.43 -9.79 4.62
N ASN A 77 -1.79 -10.97 5.13
CA ASN A 77 -0.82 -11.99 5.58
C ASN A 77 -0.31 -12.88 4.44
N SER A 78 -1.03 -12.93 3.32
CA SER A 78 -0.68 -13.77 2.16
C SER A 78 -0.07 -12.97 1.01
N HIS A 79 -0.40 -11.68 0.89
CA HIS A 79 0.01 -10.83 -0.23
C HIS A 79 1.16 -9.89 0.13
N ILE A 80 1.53 -9.74 1.41
CA ILE A 80 2.62 -8.87 1.84
C ILE A 80 3.73 -9.72 2.46
N LEU A 81 4.92 -9.68 1.86
CA LEU A 81 6.13 -10.24 2.42
C LEU A 81 7.08 -9.10 2.83
N PRO A 82 7.24 -8.83 4.13
CA PRO A 82 8.29 -7.96 4.64
C PRO A 82 9.67 -8.47 4.19
N ASN A 83 10.50 -7.60 3.61
CA ASN A 83 11.79 -8.01 3.07
C ASN A 83 12.97 -7.31 3.78
N PHE A 84 13.03 -5.98 3.72
CA PHE A 84 14.16 -5.22 4.31
C PHE A 84 13.67 -3.99 5.08
N CYS A 85 14.26 -3.74 6.24
CA CYS A 85 14.04 -2.53 7.02
C CYS A 85 15.18 -1.53 6.76
N SER A 86 14.86 -0.26 6.58
CA SER A 86 15.83 0.82 6.40
C SER A 86 15.45 2.03 7.23
N LYS A 87 16.48 2.71 7.74
CA LYS A 87 16.36 3.93 8.56
C LYS A 87 17.14 5.04 7.88
N PHE A 88 16.52 6.22 7.74
CA PHE A 88 17.11 7.39 7.10
C PHE A 88 16.92 8.63 7.97
#